data_AF-A0A7Z1I6E4-F1
#
_entry.id   AF-A0A7Z1I6E4-F1
#
_cell.length_a   1.000
_cell.length_b   1.000
_cell.length_c   1.000
_cell.angle_alpha   90.00
_cell.angle_beta   90.00
_cell.angle_gamma   90.00
#
_symmetry.space_group_name_H-M   'P 1'
#
loop_
_entity.id
_entity.type
_entity.pdbx_description
1 polymer ?
#
loop_
_entity_poly.entity_id
_entity_poly.type
_entity_poly.pdbx_seq_one_letter_code
_entity_poly.pdbx_strand_id
1 'polypeptide(L)'
;MHTGFKGTYDALLRLEKAIEGLTIQDGLMTNTLGVDVPAITSDDLIDQIICIINKLKAYGDIELTEKEIAAYSSLPEKIDTLIRVHVPEFSGVNSARAISSYMLTLAYVDHFLDESFTWKRLDNANLLPRNLSRKIKSMEARINKIDPEMDALESKVKTINDAHVAAENIPIDLNELKEYNKEASDLKEKISKTHFSLESQEEAAKKIIDELQEKI
;
A
#
# COMPACT_ATOMS: atom_id res chain seq x y z
N MET A 1 3.99 16.17 25.43
CA MET A 1 2.89 15.19 25.62
C MET A 1 1.54 15.88 25.48
N HIS A 2 0.65 15.34 24.64
CA HIS A 2 -0.73 15.82 24.44
C HIS A 2 -1.54 15.79 25.73
N THR A 3 -2.40 16.79 25.95
CA THR A 3 -3.17 16.96 27.20
C THR A 3 -4.06 15.77 27.53
N GLY A 4 -4.61 15.10 26.51
CA GLY A 4 -5.45 13.90 26.66
C GLY A 4 -4.76 12.70 27.33
N PHE A 5 -3.43 12.60 27.25
CA PHE A 5 -2.68 11.52 27.92
C PHE A 5 -2.14 11.90 29.29
N LYS A 6 -2.16 13.18 29.65
CA LYS A 6 -1.52 13.69 30.87
C LYS A 6 -2.08 13.05 32.14
N GLY A 7 -3.40 12.91 32.24
CA GLY A 7 -4.03 12.27 33.39
C GLY A 7 -3.56 10.83 33.58
N THR A 8 -3.48 10.05 32.49
CA THR A 8 -3.03 8.67 32.50
C THR A 8 -1.56 8.58 32.89
N TYR A 9 -0.72 9.43 32.31
CA TYR A 9 0.70 9.52 32.64
C TYR A 9 0.93 9.81 34.13
N ASP A 10 0.23 10.81 34.68
CA ASP A 10 0.35 11.16 36.10
C ASP A 10 -0.16 10.04 37.02
N ALA A 11 -1.18 9.27 36.60
CA ALA A 11 -1.66 8.11 37.34
C ALA A 11 -0.66 6.95 37.33
N LEU A 12 0.01 6.69 36.19
CA LEU A 12 1.06 5.68 36.10
C LEU A 12 2.26 6.03 36.99
N LEU A 13 2.66 7.30 37.06
CA LEU A 13 3.72 7.74 37.99
C LEU A 13 3.35 7.55 39.46
N ARG A 14 2.07 7.76 39.81
CA ARG A 14 1.58 7.46 41.17
C ARG A 14 1.62 5.96 41.46
N LEU A 15 1.24 5.14 40.48
CA LEU A 15 1.26 3.69 40.63
C LEU A 15 2.70 3.17 40.75
N GLU A 16 3.63 3.63 39.92
CA GLU A 16 5.06 3.33 40.00
C GLU A 16 5.58 3.62 41.41
N LYS A 17 5.34 4.83 41.91
CA LYS A 17 5.73 5.22 43.27
C LYS A 17 5.06 4.38 44.37
N ALA A 18 3.81 3.94 44.16
CA ALA A 18 3.09 3.13 45.13
C ALA A 18 3.65 1.70 45.25
N ILE A 19 4.35 1.21 44.21
CA ILE A 19 5.01 -0.10 44.21
C ILE A 19 6.53 -0.01 44.30
N GLU A 20 7.09 1.19 44.26
CA GLU A 20 8.52 1.44 44.43
C GLU A 20 8.96 0.95 45.83
N GLY A 21 9.90 0.00 45.85
CA GLY A 21 10.39 -0.62 47.09
C GLY A 21 9.50 -1.72 47.66
N LEU A 22 8.39 -2.08 47.02
CA LEU A 22 7.63 -3.30 47.34
C LEU A 22 8.34 -4.52 46.75
N THR A 23 9.28 -5.08 47.51
CA THR A 23 9.81 -6.41 47.21
C THR A 23 8.81 -7.46 47.68
N ILE A 24 8.07 -8.07 46.75
CA ILE A 24 7.14 -9.16 47.06
C ILE A 24 7.95 -10.39 47.46
N GLN A 25 8.92 -10.78 46.62
CA GLN A 25 9.89 -11.85 46.84
C GLN A 25 11.13 -11.66 45.96
N ASP A 26 12.22 -12.34 46.32
CA ASP A 26 13.43 -12.47 45.51
C ASP A 26 13.25 -13.58 44.46
N GLY A 27 13.59 -13.27 43.20
CA GLY A 27 13.48 -14.21 42.08
C GLY A 27 12.07 -14.37 41.52
N LEU A 28 11.81 -15.49 40.83
CA LEU A 28 10.52 -15.75 40.20
C LEU A 28 9.43 -16.02 41.24
N MET A 29 8.30 -15.31 41.13
CA MET A 29 7.15 -15.47 42.04
C MET A 29 6.64 -16.92 42.08
N THR A 30 6.68 -17.64 40.95
CA THR A 30 6.24 -19.04 40.86
C THR A 30 7.03 -19.98 41.74
N ASN A 31 8.29 -19.65 42.07
CA ASN A 31 9.11 -20.49 42.93
C ASN A 31 8.58 -20.51 44.38
N THR A 32 7.89 -19.45 44.79
CA THR A 32 7.46 -19.23 46.18
C THR A 32 5.95 -19.32 46.34
N LEU A 33 5.19 -18.73 45.41
CA LEU A 33 3.73 -18.62 45.47
C LEU A 33 3.02 -19.70 44.62
N GLY A 34 3.76 -20.54 43.91
CA GLY A 34 3.23 -21.67 43.15
C GLY A 34 2.64 -21.28 41.80
N VAL A 35 1.69 -22.08 41.32
CA VAL A 35 1.16 -21.99 39.94
C VAL A 35 0.14 -20.86 39.72
N ASP A 36 -0.36 -20.28 40.81
CA ASP A 36 -1.42 -19.25 40.76
C ASP A 36 -0.88 -17.85 40.44
N VAL A 37 0.45 -17.70 40.36
CA VAL A 37 1.13 -16.45 40.00
C VAL A 37 1.84 -16.57 38.65
N PRO A 38 2.00 -15.44 37.94
CA PRO A 38 2.81 -15.39 36.73
C PRO A 38 4.29 -15.68 37.01
N ALA A 39 4.96 -16.27 36.01
CA ALA A 39 6.39 -16.58 36.05
C ALA A 39 7.26 -15.32 35.80
N ILE A 40 7.12 -14.34 36.69
CA ILE A 40 7.82 -13.06 36.67
C ILE A 40 8.41 -12.74 38.05
N THR A 41 9.22 -11.69 38.12
CA THR A 41 9.81 -11.14 39.32
C THR A 41 9.03 -9.91 39.83
N SER A 42 9.35 -9.45 41.05
CA SER A 42 8.75 -8.22 41.60
C SER A 42 9.07 -7.00 40.73
N ASP A 43 10.28 -6.94 40.18
CA ASP A 43 10.75 -5.84 39.34
C ASP A 43 9.98 -5.76 38.01
N ASP A 44 9.58 -6.91 37.44
CA ASP A 44 8.80 -6.97 36.20
C ASP A 44 7.44 -6.24 36.33
N LEU A 45 6.85 -6.19 37.53
CA LEU A 45 5.61 -5.44 37.78
C LEU A 45 5.81 -3.93 37.64
N ILE A 46 7.00 -3.43 38.00
CA ILE A 46 7.41 -2.03 37.86
C ILE A 46 7.77 -1.76 36.40
N ASP A 47 8.53 -2.66 35.78
CA ASP A 47 8.94 -2.55 34.38
C ASP A 47 7.73 -2.44 33.43
N GLN A 48 6.63 -3.14 33.73
CA GLN A 48 5.39 -3.00 32.96
C GLN A 48 4.86 -1.56 32.97
N ILE A 49 4.88 -0.88 34.13
CA ILE A 49 4.49 0.53 34.22
C ILE A 49 5.46 1.41 33.45
N ILE A 50 6.76 1.21 33.66
CA ILE A 50 7.83 1.99 33.03
C ILE A 50 7.73 1.90 31.49
N CYS A 51 7.43 0.72 30.94
CA CYS A 51 7.23 0.53 29.51
C CYS A 51 6.08 1.41 28.98
N ILE A 52 4.94 1.45 29.67
CA ILE A 52 3.79 2.29 29.28
C ILE A 52 4.14 3.78 29.41
N ILE A 53 4.81 4.19 30.49
CA ILE A 53 5.28 5.57 30.69
C ILE A 53 6.21 5.99 29.55
N ASN A 54 7.19 5.16 29.20
CA ASN A 54 8.14 5.46 28.13
C ASN A 54 7.45 5.52 26.76
N LYS A 55 6.46 4.67 26.52
CA LYS A 55 5.62 4.73 25.32
C LYS A 55 4.88 6.08 25.23
N LEU A 56 4.25 6.53 26.32
CA LEU A 56 3.59 7.84 26.37
C LEU A 56 4.58 9.01 26.19
N LYS A 57 5.80 8.91 26.72
CA LYS A 57 6.84 9.93 26.51
C LYS A 57 7.29 9.99 25.04
N ALA A 58 7.46 8.83 24.41
CA ALA A 58 7.94 8.75 23.04
C ALA A 58 6.88 9.13 22.00
N TYR A 59 5.63 8.74 22.25
CA TYR A 59 4.57 8.79 21.24
C TYR A 59 3.37 9.67 21.63
N GLY A 60 3.33 10.20 22.85
CA GLY A 60 2.20 10.95 23.37
C GLY A 60 1.98 12.33 22.75
N ASP A 61 2.81 12.75 21.80
CA ASP A 61 2.67 14.02 21.05
C ASP A 61 1.89 13.87 19.73
N ILE A 62 1.07 12.83 19.63
CA ILE A 62 0.08 12.69 18.56
C ILE A 62 -1.16 13.55 18.80
N GLU A 63 -1.78 14.02 17.73
CA GLU A 63 -3.10 14.65 17.79
C GLU A 63 -4.17 13.62 18.12
N LEU A 64 -5.05 13.93 19.07
CA LEU A 64 -6.18 13.09 19.48
C LEU A 64 -7.52 13.70 19.06
N THR A 65 -8.48 12.85 18.74
CA THR A 65 -9.87 13.25 18.54
C THR A 65 -10.57 13.48 19.89
N GLU A 66 -11.64 14.27 19.91
CA GLU A 66 -12.44 14.50 21.13
C GLU A 66 -12.98 13.20 21.74
N LYS A 67 -13.37 12.24 20.88
CA LYS A 67 -13.84 10.92 21.31
C LYS A 67 -12.74 10.13 22.03
N GLU A 68 -11.52 10.17 21.53
CA GLU A 68 -10.37 9.51 22.17
C GLU A 68 -10.03 10.18 23.50
N ILE A 69 -10.02 11.51 23.55
CA ILE A 69 -9.79 12.25 24.80
C ILE A 69 -10.83 11.86 25.86
N ALA A 70 -12.11 11.81 25.48
CA ALA A 70 -13.18 11.37 26.36
C ALA A 70 -12.99 9.92 26.83
N ALA A 71 -12.59 9.02 25.94
CA ALA A 71 -12.34 7.61 26.27
C ALA A 71 -11.16 7.45 27.25
N TYR A 72 -10.06 8.17 27.02
CA TYR A 72 -8.86 8.12 27.87
C TYR A 72 -9.04 8.79 29.23
N SER A 73 -10.01 9.69 29.38
CA SER A 73 -10.32 10.32 30.67
C SER A 73 -10.68 9.33 31.80
N SER A 74 -11.10 8.11 31.45
CA SER A 74 -11.44 7.04 32.40
C SER A 74 -10.24 6.21 32.88
N LEU A 75 -9.10 6.25 32.17
CA LEU A 75 -7.93 5.45 32.50
C LEU A 75 -7.30 5.79 33.87
N PRO A 76 -7.20 7.07 34.27
CA PRO A 76 -6.63 7.43 35.57
C PRO A 76 -7.35 6.75 36.73
N GLU A 77 -8.69 6.69 36.70
CA GLU A 77 -9.48 6.06 37.75
C GLU A 77 -9.23 4.55 37.85
N LYS A 78 -9.07 3.87 36.71
CA LYS A 78 -8.72 2.44 36.66
C LYS A 78 -7.35 2.20 37.30
N ILE A 79 -6.37 3.03 36.95
CA ILE A 79 -5.00 2.95 37.48
C ILE A 79 -4.98 3.26 38.99
N ASP A 80 -5.65 4.33 39.42
CA ASP A 80 -5.73 4.69 40.84
C ASP A 80 -6.48 3.63 41.66
N THR A 81 -7.39 2.87 41.04
CA THR A 81 -8.06 1.72 41.70
C THR A 81 -7.09 0.57 41.96
N LEU A 82 -6.10 0.34 41.08
CA LEU A 82 -5.04 -0.65 41.34
C LEU A 82 -4.27 -0.30 42.62
N ILE A 83 -3.93 0.98 42.80
CA ILE A 83 -3.25 1.48 44.00
C ILE A 83 -4.07 1.21 45.26
N ARG A 84 -5.39 1.46 45.21
CA ARG A 84 -6.27 1.34 46.38
C ARG A 84 -6.62 -0.10 46.75
N VAL A 85 -6.79 -0.97 45.76
CA VAL A 85 -7.42 -2.29 45.95
C VAL A 85 -6.44 -3.44 45.76
N HIS A 86 -5.47 -3.33 44.85
CA HIS A 86 -4.63 -4.48 44.46
C HIS A 86 -3.25 -4.41 45.09
N VAL A 87 -2.60 -3.24 45.05
CA VAL A 87 -1.26 -3.06 45.64
C VAL A 87 -1.19 -3.49 47.12
N PRO A 88 -2.16 -3.14 48.00
CA PRO A 88 -2.11 -3.57 49.40
C PRO A 88 -2.18 -5.09 49.59
N GLU A 89 -2.75 -5.81 48.63
CA GLU A 89 -2.94 -7.25 48.69
C GLU A 89 -1.75 -8.05 48.14
N PHE A 90 -0.72 -7.39 47.59
CA PHE A 90 0.44 -8.06 46.98
C PHE A 90 1.21 -8.97 47.93
N SER A 91 1.25 -8.64 49.22
CA SER A 91 1.86 -9.47 50.27
C SER A 91 0.84 -10.23 51.13
N GLY A 92 -0.45 -10.12 50.77
CA GLY A 92 -1.55 -10.72 51.52
C GLY A 92 -1.94 -12.11 51.04
N VAL A 93 -2.99 -12.66 51.65
CA VAL A 93 -3.57 -13.97 51.27
C VAL A 93 -4.10 -13.95 49.83
N ASN A 94 -4.50 -12.78 49.32
CA ASN A 94 -5.00 -12.62 47.96
C ASN A 94 -3.91 -12.25 46.94
N SER A 95 -2.62 -12.35 47.30
CA SER A 95 -1.49 -11.91 46.47
C SER A 95 -1.57 -12.40 45.02
N ALA A 96 -1.76 -13.70 44.82
CA ALA A 96 -1.85 -14.29 43.49
C ALA A 96 -2.95 -13.67 42.61
N ARG A 97 -4.14 -13.45 43.19
CA ARG A 97 -5.27 -12.82 42.49
C ARG A 97 -5.03 -11.34 42.25
N ALA A 98 -4.45 -10.64 43.23
CA ALA A 98 -4.15 -9.21 43.13
C ALA A 98 -3.11 -8.93 42.04
N ILE A 99 -2.02 -9.69 42.01
CA ILE A 99 -0.96 -9.60 41.00
C ILE A 99 -1.52 -9.87 39.61
N SER A 100 -2.29 -10.95 39.45
CA SER A 100 -2.88 -11.31 38.16
C SER A 100 -3.86 -10.25 37.64
N SER A 101 -4.72 -9.74 38.52
CA SER A 101 -5.72 -8.69 38.16
C SER A 101 -5.04 -7.36 37.85
N TYR A 102 -3.97 -7.03 38.58
CA TYR A 102 -3.12 -5.88 38.31
C TYR A 102 -2.50 -5.96 36.91
N MET A 103 -1.84 -7.07 36.59
CA MET A 103 -1.18 -7.25 35.28
C MET A 103 -2.18 -7.20 34.14
N LEU A 104 -3.34 -7.84 34.31
CA LEU A 104 -4.40 -7.83 33.31
C LEU A 104 -4.93 -6.40 33.07
N THR A 105 -5.08 -5.62 34.13
CA THR A 105 -5.53 -4.23 34.01
C THR A 105 -4.50 -3.36 33.30
N LEU A 106 -3.21 -3.50 33.62
CA LEU A 106 -2.15 -2.78 32.92
C LEU A 106 -2.02 -3.22 31.45
N ALA A 107 -2.20 -4.51 31.15
CA ALA A 107 -2.24 -4.99 29.77
C ALA A 107 -3.42 -4.38 28.99
N TYR A 108 -4.60 -4.25 29.63
CA TYR A 108 -5.72 -3.53 29.04
C TYR A 108 -5.40 -2.05 28.80
N VAL A 109 -4.79 -1.36 29.77
CA VAL A 109 -4.41 0.06 29.61
C VAL A 109 -3.44 0.22 28.45
N ASP A 110 -2.41 -0.64 28.37
CA ASP A 110 -1.39 -0.58 27.32
C ASP A 110 -2.01 -0.81 25.93
N HIS A 111 -2.82 -1.86 25.80
CA HIS A 111 -3.50 -2.18 24.55
C HIS A 111 -4.45 -1.06 24.11
N PHE A 112 -5.16 -0.45 25.05
CA PHE A 112 -6.09 0.64 24.76
C PHE A 112 -5.38 1.92 24.30
N LEU A 113 -4.16 2.16 24.78
CA LEU A 113 -3.31 3.26 24.31
C LEU A 113 -2.74 2.96 22.91
N ASP A 114 -2.41 1.70 22.61
CA ASP A 114 -1.85 1.30 21.31
C ASP A 114 -2.76 1.60 20.12
N GLU A 115 -4.08 1.59 20.31
CA GLU A 115 -5.04 2.00 19.27
C GLU A 115 -4.76 3.41 18.75
N SER A 116 -4.20 4.29 19.58
CA SER A 116 -3.84 5.65 19.18
C SER A 116 -2.51 5.74 18.43
N PHE A 117 -1.56 4.83 18.66
CA PHE A 117 -0.19 4.91 18.14
C PHE A 117 -0.03 4.24 16.77
N THR A 118 -0.92 4.58 15.83
CA THR A 118 -0.84 4.06 14.45
C THR A 118 0.33 4.66 13.67
N TRP A 119 0.91 3.90 12.75
CA TRP A 119 2.02 4.35 11.88
C TRP A 119 1.75 5.69 11.18
N LYS A 120 0.51 5.89 10.71
CA LYS A 120 0.10 7.12 10.03
C LYS A 120 0.16 8.33 10.96
N ARG A 121 -0.31 8.19 12.20
CA ARG A 121 -0.29 9.29 13.20
C ARG A 121 1.12 9.57 13.67
N LEU A 122 1.92 8.52 13.88
CA LEU A 122 3.33 8.66 14.23
C LEU A 122 4.13 9.34 13.11
N ASP A 123 3.85 9.04 11.84
CA ASP A 123 4.51 9.73 10.71
C ASP A 123 4.10 11.20 10.64
N ASN A 124 2.79 11.49 10.76
CA ASN A 124 2.26 12.85 10.80
C ASN A 124 2.89 13.68 11.93
N ALA A 125 3.17 13.06 13.08
CA ALA A 125 3.81 13.70 14.22
C ALA A 125 5.36 13.68 14.17
N ASN A 126 5.98 13.16 13.09
CA ASN A 126 7.44 12.95 12.98
C ASN A 126 8.05 12.07 14.09
N LEU A 127 7.28 11.14 14.64
CA LEU A 127 7.68 10.23 15.73
C LEU A 127 8.16 8.87 15.22
N LEU A 128 8.10 8.62 13.91
CA LEU A 128 8.66 7.39 13.32
C LEU A 128 10.19 7.38 13.37
N PRO A 129 10.81 6.21 13.64
CA PRO A 129 12.25 6.06 13.49
C PRO A 129 12.72 6.47 12.10
N ARG A 130 13.76 7.31 12.02
CA ARG A 130 14.26 7.90 10.76
C ARG A 130 14.55 6.87 9.68
N ASN A 131 15.12 5.73 10.05
CA ASN A 131 15.43 4.64 9.12
C ASN A 131 14.16 4.06 8.50
N LEU A 132 13.08 3.95 9.27
CA LEU A 132 11.81 3.43 8.80
C LEU A 132 11.08 4.45 7.92
N SER A 133 11.01 5.72 8.34
CA SER A 133 10.45 6.79 7.51
C SER A 133 11.17 6.90 6.16
N ARG A 134 12.51 6.79 6.16
CA ARG A 134 13.31 6.74 4.91
C ARG A 134 12.96 5.54 4.04
N LYS A 135 12.78 4.36 4.64
CA LYS A 135 12.42 3.13 3.92
C LYS A 135 11.02 3.24 3.29
N ILE A 136 10.03 3.77 4.03
CA ILE A 136 8.66 4.00 3.55
C ILE A 136 8.69 4.95 2.34
N LYS A 137 9.34 6.11 2.45
CA LYS A 137 9.47 7.08 1.35
C LYS A 137 10.18 6.49 0.12
N SER A 138 11.20 5.65 0.35
CA SER A 138 11.88 4.95 -0.75
C SER A 138 10.99 3.91 -1.43
N MET A 139 10.12 3.23 -0.69
CA MET A 139 9.19 2.25 -1.25
C MET A 139 8.08 2.95 -2.03
N GLU A 140 7.53 4.04 -1.50
CA GLU A 140 6.55 4.88 -2.18
C GLU A 140 7.09 5.44 -3.50
N ALA A 141 8.33 5.95 -3.51
CA ALA A 141 8.98 6.42 -4.73
C ALA A 141 9.21 5.30 -5.76
N ARG A 142 9.41 4.04 -5.32
CA ARG A 142 9.52 2.89 -6.23
C ARG A 142 8.16 2.51 -6.79
N ILE A 143 7.12 2.51 -5.96
CA ILE A 143 5.74 2.22 -6.40
C ILE A 143 5.29 3.25 -7.44
N ASN A 144 5.50 4.54 -7.17
CA ASN A 144 5.11 5.61 -8.10
C ASN A 144 5.88 5.58 -9.43
N LYS A 145 7.01 4.88 -9.50
CA LYS A 145 7.75 4.66 -10.75
C LYS A 145 7.26 3.45 -11.54
N ILE A 146 6.63 2.46 -10.88
CA ILE A 146 6.18 1.23 -11.54
C ILE A 146 5.06 1.53 -12.53
N ASP A 147 4.08 2.38 -12.18
CA ASP A 147 2.95 2.70 -13.06
C ASP A 147 3.38 3.20 -14.46
N PRO A 148 4.18 4.28 -14.59
CA PRO A 148 4.61 4.75 -15.91
C PRO A 148 5.55 3.77 -16.63
N GLU A 149 6.32 2.97 -15.89
CA GLU A 149 7.17 1.92 -16.48
C GLU A 149 6.35 0.77 -17.06
N MET A 150 5.22 0.41 -16.43
CA MET A 150 4.27 -0.58 -16.94
C MET A 150 3.58 -0.10 -18.21
N ASP A 151 3.10 1.15 -18.25
CA ASP A 151 2.48 1.73 -19.45
C ASP A 151 3.47 1.76 -20.63
N ALA A 152 4.71 2.18 -20.37
CA ALA A 152 5.76 2.21 -21.38
C ALA A 152 6.12 0.79 -21.87
N LEU A 153 6.10 -0.20 -20.98
CA LEU A 153 6.34 -1.60 -21.34
C LEU A 153 5.19 -2.16 -22.18
N GLU A 154 3.94 -1.88 -21.82
CA GLU A 154 2.76 -2.29 -22.59
C GLU A 154 2.78 -1.71 -24.01
N SER A 155 3.09 -0.42 -24.15
CA SER A 155 3.24 0.20 -25.47
C SER A 155 4.33 -0.46 -26.31
N LYS A 156 5.48 -0.79 -25.72
CA LYS A 156 6.58 -1.46 -26.43
C LYS A 156 6.17 -2.87 -26.88
N VAL A 157 5.54 -3.64 -26.00
CA VAL A 157 5.03 -4.98 -26.32
C VAL A 157 4.00 -4.90 -27.45
N LYS A 158 3.10 -3.92 -27.42
CA LYS A 158 2.15 -3.69 -28.51
C LYS A 158 2.86 -3.42 -29.84
N THR A 159 3.82 -2.50 -29.87
CA THR A 159 4.60 -2.21 -31.09
C THR A 159 5.33 -3.45 -31.62
N ILE A 160 5.89 -4.28 -30.75
CA ILE A 160 6.56 -5.53 -31.14
C ILE A 160 5.55 -6.49 -31.78
N ASN A 161 4.38 -6.66 -31.17
CA ASN A 161 3.33 -7.52 -31.71
C ASN A 161 2.78 -7.00 -33.04
N ASP A 162 2.53 -5.70 -33.14
CA ASP A 162 2.07 -5.05 -34.38
C ASP A 162 3.10 -5.26 -35.51
N ALA A 163 4.40 -5.08 -35.21
CA ALA A 163 5.47 -5.32 -36.17
C ALA A 163 5.58 -6.80 -36.56
N HIS A 164 5.36 -7.73 -35.62
CA HIS A 164 5.34 -9.16 -35.89
C HIS A 164 4.20 -9.54 -36.84
N VAL A 165 2.99 -9.07 -36.57
CA VAL A 165 1.82 -9.30 -37.43
C VAL A 165 2.04 -8.69 -38.81
N ALA A 166 2.57 -7.47 -38.89
CA ALA A 166 2.91 -6.86 -40.16
C ALA A 166 3.93 -7.71 -40.94
N ALA A 167 4.97 -8.21 -40.28
CA ALA A 167 6.00 -9.05 -40.90
C ALA A 167 5.45 -10.38 -41.44
N GLU A 168 4.48 -11.00 -40.75
CA GLU A 168 3.79 -12.21 -41.24
C GLU A 168 2.93 -11.94 -42.48
N ASN A 169 2.39 -10.73 -42.62
CA ASN A 169 1.53 -10.35 -43.76
C ASN A 169 2.31 -9.89 -45.00
N ILE A 170 3.60 -9.52 -44.87
CA ILE A 170 4.44 -9.08 -46.01
C ILE A 170 4.37 -10.02 -47.23
N PRO A 171 4.46 -11.37 -47.09
CA PRO A 171 4.39 -12.26 -48.24
C PRO A 171 3.03 -12.25 -48.94
N ILE A 172 1.95 -12.07 -48.18
CA ILE A 172 0.58 -12.00 -48.71
C ILE A 172 0.42 -10.70 -49.50
N ASP A 173 0.77 -9.57 -48.88
CA ASP A 173 0.73 -8.25 -49.50
C ASP A 173 1.58 -8.19 -50.78
N LEU A 174 2.77 -8.83 -50.77
CA LEU A 174 3.64 -8.91 -51.95
C LEU A 174 3.03 -9.76 -53.08
N ASN A 175 2.26 -10.79 -52.75
CA ASN A 175 1.59 -11.60 -53.76
C ASN A 175 0.41 -10.83 -54.37
N GLU A 176 -0.41 -10.17 -53.55
CA GLU A 176 -1.49 -9.31 -54.04
C GLU A 176 -0.95 -8.19 -54.94
N LEU A 177 0.14 -7.53 -54.55
CA LEU A 177 0.80 -6.52 -55.38
C LEU A 177 1.30 -7.07 -56.72
N LYS A 178 1.80 -8.31 -56.76
CA LYS A 178 2.20 -8.95 -58.02
C LYS A 178 0.99 -9.23 -58.91
N GLU A 179 -0.12 -9.66 -58.32
CA GLU A 179 -1.37 -9.89 -59.06
C GLU A 179 -1.92 -8.59 -59.64
N TYR A 180 -2.04 -7.52 -58.83
CA TYR A 180 -2.48 -6.21 -59.32
C TYR A 180 -1.58 -5.65 -60.43
N ASN A 181 -0.26 -5.82 -60.31
CA ASN A 181 0.66 -5.41 -61.37
C ASN A 181 0.45 -6.21 -62.68
N LYS A 182 0.18 -7.51 -62.56
CA LYS A 182 -0.13 -8.34 -63.72
C LYS A 182 -1.44 -7.91 -64.37
N GLU A 183 -2.50 -7.70 -63.59
CA GLU A 183 -3.78 -7.20 -64.09
C GLU A 183 -3.65 -5.83 -64.76
N ALA A 184 -2.89 -4.92 -64.15
CA ALA A 184 -2.62 -3.60 -64.74
C ALA A 184 -1.86 -3.71 -66.07
N SER A 185 -0.90 -4.63 -66.17
CA SER A 185 -0.18 -4.90 -67.42
C SER A 185 -1.11 -5.48 -68.50
N ASP A 186 -1.94 -6.45 -68.15
CA ASP A 186 -2.91 -7.06 -69.06
C ASP A 186 -3.95 -6.03 -69.54
N LEU A 187 -4.41 -5.16 -68.65
CA LEU A 187 -5.32 -4.06 -68.97
C LEU A 187 -4.65 -3.07 -69.93
N LYS A 188 -3.38 -2.71 -69.68
CA LYS A 188 -2.60 -1.84 -70.56
C LYS A 188 -2.49 -2.43 -71.97
N GLU A 189 -2.20 -3.74 -72.08
CA GLU A 189 -2.13 -4.42 -73.38
C GLU A 189 -3.48 -4.41 -74.11
N LYS A 190 -4.58 -4.67 -73.39
CA LYS A 190 -5.94 -4.57 -73.95
C LYS A 190 -6.23 -3.17 -74.47
N ILE A 191 -5.95 -2.14 -73.67
CA ILE A 191 -6.13 -0.74 -74.08
C ILE A 191 -5.33 -0.44 -75.35
N SER A 192 -4.06 -0.86 -75.42
CA SER A 192 -3.23 -0.66 -76.62
C SER A 192 -3.80 -1.36 -77.85
N LYS A 193 -4.30 -2.61 -77.72
CA LYS A 193 -4.94 -3.33 -78.84
C LYS A 193 -6.23 -2.66 -79.29
N THR A 194 -7.06 -2.22 -78.35
CA THR A 194 -8.31 -1.50 -78.65
C THR A 194 -8.01 -0.16 -79.32
N HIS A 195 -7.02 0.58 -78.83
CA HIS A 195 -6.57 1.83 -79.45
C HIS A 195 -6.14 1.62 -80.90
N PHE A 196 -5.30 0.61 -81.17
CA PHE A 196 -4.87 0.29 -82.53
C PHE A 196 -6.04 -0.09 -83.44
N SER A 197 -7.01 -0.85 -82.91
CA SER A 197 -8.21 -1.24 -83.65
C SER A 197 -9.10 -0.03 -83.95
N LEU A 198 -9.24 0.92 -83.01
CA LEU A 198 -9.96 2.17 -83.21
C LEU A 198 -9.29 3.06 -84.28
N GLU A 199 -7.97 3.23 -84.23
CA GLU A 199 -7.22 3.94 -85.29
C GLU A 199 -7.47 3.32 -86.66
N SER A 200 -7.42 1.98 -86.75
CA SER A 200 -7.67 1.28 -88.02
C SER A 200 -9.09 1.48 -88.55
N GLN A 201 -10.09 1.56 -87.67
CA GLN A 201 -11.48 1.82 -88.03
C GLN A 201 -11.70 3.29 -88.39
N GLU A 202 -11.04 4.22 -87.72
CA GLU A 202 -11.07 5.65 -88.06
C GLU A 202 -10.48 5.89 -89.46
N GLU A 203 -9.36 5.24 -89.78
CA GLU A 203 -8.74 5.31 -91.10
C GLU A 203 -9.65 4.74 -92.20
N ALA A 204 -10.32 3.61 -91.92
CA ALA A 204 -11.30 3.01 -92.82
C ALA A 204 -12.55 3.90 -93.01
N ALA A 205 -13.04 4.51 -91.92
CA ALA A 205 -14.17 5.43 -91.98
C ALA A 205 -13.84 6.69 -92.77
N LYS A 206 -12.62 7.24 -92.63
CA LYS A 206 -12.13 8.36 -93.45
C LYS A 206 -12.14 8.02 -94.94
N LYS A 207 -11.61 6.86 -95.33
CA LYS A 207 -11.64 6.40 -96.73
C LYS A 207 -13.06 6.30 -97.29
N ILE A 208 -14.01 5.77 -96.52
CA ILE A 208 -15.41 5.67 -96.94
C ILE A 208 -16.04 7.06 -97.10
N ILE A 209 -15.70 8.02 -96.22
CA ILE A 209 -16.17 9.41 -96.35
C ILE A 209 -15.59 10.06 -97.60
N ASP A 210 -14.30 9.85 -97.89
CA ASP A 210 -13.64 10.37 -99.09
C ASP A 210 -14.28 9.78 -100.37
N GLU A 211 -14.58 8.48 -100.39
CA GLU A 211 -15.28 7.81 -101.51
C GLU A 211 -16.73 8.31 -101.70
N LEU A 212 -17.41 8.74 -100.63
CA LEU A 212 -18.75 9.33 -100.70
C LEU A 212 -18.71 10.78 -101.19
N GLN A 213 -17.62 11.51 -100.94
CA GLN A 213 -17.42 12.87 -101.43
C GLN A 213 -17.06 12.91 -102.93
N GLU A 214 -16.42 11.87 -103.48
CA GLU A 214 -16.17 11.74 -104.92
C GLU A 214 -17.40 11.38 -105.76
N LYS A 215 -18.50 10.95 -105.12
CA LYS A 215 -19.75 10.53 -105.79
C LYS A 215 -20.88 11.57 -105.80
N ILE A 216 -20.60 12.81 -105.39
CA ILE A 216 -21.51 13.97 -105.44
C ILE A 216 -20.98 14.97 -106.47
#